data_AF-A0A2H6NFV1-F1
#
_entry.id   AF-A0A2H6NFV1-F1
#
_cell.length_a   1.000
_cell.length_b   1.000
_cell.length_c   1.000
_cell.angle_alpha   90.00
_cell.angle_beta   90.00
_cell.angle_gamma   90.00
#
_symmetry.space_group_name_H-M   'P 1'
#
loop_
_entity.id
_entity.type
_entity.pdbx_description
1 polymer ?
#
loop_
_entity_poly.entity_id
_entity_poly.type
_entity_poly.pdbx_seq_one_letter_code
_entity_poly.pdbx_strand_id
1 'polypeptide(L)'
;YSWLQDLCVEKRAFYKLISGLHASINIHLSARYLLQDTWAEKRWGHNVTEFQLRFDEVLTQGEGPRRLKNLYFIYLIELRALSKILPFFERPDFQLFTGDEDQDVKTKNHLLEILHLIKSFPLHFDENSLFAGNQKEAVKLKEEFRFHFKNISRIMDCVECLKCRLWGKLQTQGLGTALKILFSEKLIENIPEKGPSHEFHLTRQEIVSLFNAFGRISTSVKELENFKELLRPLL
;
A
#
# COMPACT_ATOMS: atom_id res chain seq x y z
N TYR A 1 6.05 23.00 -4.05
CA TYR A 1 5.55 22.34 -5.28
C TYR A 1 4.43 23.18 -5.91
N SER A 2 4.75 24.23 -6.67
CA SER A 2 3.76 24.91 -7.53
C SER A 2 3.41 24.05 -8.75
N TRP A 3 4.38 23.32 -9.31
CA TRP A 3 4.20 22.50 -10.51
C TRP A 3 3.21 21.33 -10.39
N LEU A 4 2.90 20.85 -9.17
CA LEU A 4 1.84 19.84 -8.98
C LEU A 4 0.43 20.41 -9.19
N GLN A 5 0.27 21.74 -9.08
CA GLN A 5 -1.01 22.41 -9.32
C GLN A 5 -1.36 22.44 -10.82
N ASP A 6 -0.35 22.52 -11.69
CA ASP A 6 -0.48 22.54 -13.15
C ASP A 6 -0.68 21.14 -13.77
N LEU A 7 -0.63 20.07 -12.95
CA LEU A 7 -0.86 18.70 -13.38
C LEU A 7 -2.32 18.28 -13.19
N CYS A 8 -2.79 17.46 -14.14
CA CYS A 8 -4.07 16.76 -14.04
C CYS A 8 -4.16 15.96 -12.72
N VAL A 9 -5.37 15.84 -12.18
CA VAL A 9 -5.66 15.26 -10.85
C VAL A 9 -5.08 13.84 -10.71
N GLU A 10 -5.10 13.09 -11.79
CA GLU A 10 -4.64 11.71 -11.93
C GLU A 10 -3.12 11.59 -11.76
N LYS A 11 -2.36 12.47 -12.43
CA LYS A 11 -0.91 12.52 -12.30
C LYS A 11 -0.50 12.92 -10.89
N ARG A 12 -1.27 13.83 -10.26
CA ARG A 12 -1.06 14.22 -8.87
C ARG A 12 -1.31 13.05 -7.91
N ALA A 13 -2.36 12.25 -8.15
CA ALA A 13 -2.63 11.05 -7.35
C ALA A 13 -1.53 10.00 -7.52
N PHE A 14 -1.11 9.71 -8.75
CA PHE A 14 0.00 8.78 -9.01
C PHE A 14 1.28 9.23 -8.30
N TYR A 15 1.64 10.52 -8.40
CA TYR A 15 2.78 11.06 -7.68
C TYR A 15 2.68 10.85 -6.16
N LYS A 16 1.52 11.14 -5.56
CA LYS A 16 1.31 10.94 -4.12
C LYS A 16 1.46 9.46 -3.73
N LEU A 17 0.96 8.53 -4.55
CA LEU A 17 1.09 7.10 -4.30
C LEU A 17 2.56 6.65 -4.31
N ILE A 18 3.32 7.02 -5.35
CA ILE A 18 4.74 6.67 -5.45
C ILE A 18 5.56 7.37 -4.35
N SER A 19 5.25 8.62 -4.03
CA SER A 19 5.89 9.36 -2.95
C SER A 19 5.61 8.73 -1.59
N GLY A 20 4.38 8.28 -1.33
CA GLY A 20 4.01 7.57 -0.11
C GLY A 20 4.71 6.22 0.01
N LEU A 21 4.80 5.47 -1.09
CA LEU A 21 5.56 4.21 -1.13
C LEU A 21 7.04 4.44 -0.83
N HIS A 22 7.65 5.45 -1.45
CA HIS A 22 9.05 5.82 -1.18
C HIS A 22 9.22 6.27 0.29
N ALA A 23 8.29 7.03 0.84
CA ALA A 23 8.29 7.39 2.26
C ALA A 23 8.24 6.14 3.15
N SER A 24 7.38 5.15 2.85
CA SER A 24 7.32 3.88 3.58
C SER A 24 8.65 3.13 3.58
N ILE A 25 9.32 3.04 2.43
CA ILE A 25 10.62 2.36 2.33
C ILE A 25 11.66 3.07 3.23
N ASN A 26 11.70 4.40 3.16
CA ASN A 26 12.63 5.21 3.96
C ASN A 26 12.36 5.11 5.46
N ILE A 27 11.09 5.02 5.88
CA ILE A 27 10.71 4.79 7.29
C ILE A 27 11.22 3.42 7.75
N HIS A 28 11.04 2.38 6.95
CA HIS A 28 11.52 1.05 7.34
C HIS A 28 13.04 0.96 7.44
N LEU A 29 13.78 1.59 6.53
CA LEU A 29 15.23 1.70 6.63
C LEU A 29 15.62 2.40 7.94
N SER A 30 14.93 3.50 8.28
CA SER A 30 15.23 4.27 9.49
C SER A 30 14.88 3.48 10.76
N ALA A 31 13.75 2.76 10.78
CA ALA A 31 13.28 2.00 11.94
C ALA A 31 14.04 0.68 12.14
N ARG A 32 14.57 0.11 11.06
CA ARG A 32 15.32 -1.16 11.05
C ARG A 32 16.68 -0.92 10.44
N TYR A 33 17.41 0.01 11.04
CA TYR A 33 18.74 0.41 10.61
C TYR A 33 19.79 -0.49 11.26
N LEU A 34 20.90 -0.77 10.57
CA LEU A 34 22.05 -1.47 11.15
C LEU A 34 22.86 -0.45 11.97
N LEU A 35 22.61 -0.42 13.28
CA LEU A 35 23.20 0.57 14.19
C LEU A 35 24.66 0.25 14.51
N GLN A 36 25.00 -1.04 14.60
CA GLN A 36 26.34 -1.51 14.89
C GLN A 36 26.63 -2.76 14.06
N ASP A 37 27.78 -2.76 13.38
CA ASP A 37 28.31 -3.89 12.62
C ASP A 37 29.72 -4.18 13.12
N THR A 38 29.82 -5.04 14.12
CA THR A 38 31.10 -5.50 14.67
C THR A 38 31.34 -6.95 14.27
N TRP A 39 32.57 -7.43 14.42
CA TRP A 39 32.91 -8.83 14.15
C TRP A 39 32.15 -9.82 15.06
N ALA A 40 31.73 -9.38 16.25
CA ALA A 40 31.06 -10.21 17.24
C ALA A 40 29.52 -10.10 17.19
N GLU A 41 28.98 -8.92 16.88
CA GLU A 41 27.54 -8.67 16.95
C GLU A 41 27.06 -7.67 15.88
N LYS A 42 25.85 -7.92 15.37
CA LYS A 42 25.07 -7.00 14.52
C LYS A 42 23.82 -6.54 15.26
N ARG A 43 23.70 -5.24 15.50
CA ARG A 43 22.54 -4.66 16.18
C ARG A 43 21.69 -3.85 15.21
N TRP A 44 20.44 -4.26 15.05
CA TRP A 44 19.43 -3.54 14.26
C TRP A 44 18.49 -2.77 15.18
N GLY A 45 18.05 -1.58 14.75
CA GLY A 45 17.07 -0.79 15.51
C GLY A 45 16.78 0.58 14.91
N HIS A 46 16.10 1.42 15.68
CA HIS A 46 15.69 2.76 15.27
C HIS A 46 16.88 3.72 15.22
N ASN A 47 17.17 4.24 14.02
CA ASN A 47 18.10 5.34 13.81
C ASN A 47 17.32 6.66 13.72
N VAL A 48 17.23 7.37 14.84
CA VAL A 48 16.49 8.63 14.96
C VAL A 48 17.08 9.72 14.07
N THR A 49 18.42 9.78 13.95
CA THR A 49 19.10 10.76 13.11
C THR A 49 18.75 10.55 11.63
N GLU A 50 18.79 9.30 11.15
CA GLU A 50 18.39 8.97 9.77
C GLU A 50 16.93 9.34 9.50
N PHE A 51 16.04 9.09 10.46
CA PHE A 51 14.64 9.48 10.35
C PHE A 51 14.47 11.00 10.27
N GLN A 52 15.12 11.76 11.16
CA GLN A 52 15.06 13.23 11.16
C GLN A 52 15.61 13.82 9.86
N LEU A 53 16.76 13.36 9.36
CA LEU A 53 17.33 13.84 8.10
C LEU A 53 16.37 13.67 6.90
N ARG A 54 15.47 12.69 6.95
CA ARG A 54 14.53 12.39 5.87
C ARG A 54 13.16 13.02 6.03
N PHE A 55 12.72 13.27 7.27
CA PHE A 55 11.33 13.60 7.60
C PHE A 55 11.14 14.82 8.51
N ASP A 56 12.20 15.33 9.15
CA ASP A 56 12.11 16.52 9.99
C ASP A 56 11.74 17.76 9.15
N GLU A 57 10.83 18.59 9.68
CA GLU A 57 10.31 19.75 8.97
C GLU A 57 11.39 20.78 8.65
N VAL A 58 12.29 21.06 9.59
CA VAL A 58 13.33 22.08 9.44
C VAL A 58 14.43 21.58 8.53
N LEU A 59 14.95 20.37 8.77
CA LEU A 59 16.05 19.80 8.00
C LEU A 59 15.69 19.56 6.52
N THR A 60 14.41 19.30 6.25
CA THR A 60 13.93 19.03 4.88
C THR A 60 13.19 20.19 4.24
N GLN A 61 13.18 21.38 4.88
CA GLN A 61 12.48 22.57 4.38
C GLN A 61 10.97 22.30 4.08
N GLY A 62 10.32 21.54 4.96
CA GLY A 62 8.91 21.18 4.88
C GLY A 62 8.58 19.99 3.97
N GLU A 63 9.56 19.38 3.30
CA GLU A 63 9.32 18.23 2.41
C GLU A 63 9.05 16.92 3.16
N GLY A 64 9.67 16.73 4.33
CA GLY A 64 9.46 15.59 5.21
C GLY A 64 8.00 15.40 5.60
N PRO A 65 7.35 16.40 6.23
CA PRO A 65 5.92 16.34 6.55
C PRO A 65 5.03 16.11 5.32
N ARG A 66 5.40 16.64 4.14
CA ARG A 66 4.66 16.38 2.88
C ARG A 66 4.75 14.92 2.45
N ARG A 67 5.92 14.30 2.54
CA ARG A 67 6.12 12.86 2.26
C ARG A 67 5.33 11.99 3.25
N LEU A 68 5.26 12.38 4.52
CA LEU A 68 4.42 11.70 5.52
C LEU A 68 2.93 11.83 5.21
N LYS A 69 2.45 13.00 4.76
CA LYS A 69 1.07 13.13 4.26
C LYS A 69 0.80 12.20 3.07
N ASN A 70 1.77 12.04 2.18
CA ASN A 70 1.66 11.09 1.05
C ASN A 70 1.67 9.62 1.52
N LEU A 71 2.38 9.29 2.61
CA LEU A 71 2.29 7.96 3.24
C LEU A 71 0.86 7.67 3.74
N TYR A 72 0.24 8.61 4.45
CA TYR A 72 -1.16 8.44 4.87
C TYR A 72 -2.11 8.37 3.67
N PHE A 73 -1.83 9.12 2.60
CA PHE A 73 -2.62 9.03 1.37
C PHE A 73 -2.60 7.63 0.75
N ILE A 74 -1.42 7.01 0.57
CA ILE A 74 -1.35 5.63 0.07
C ILE A 74 -2.00 4.64 1.04
N TYR A 75 -1.81 4.82 2.35
CA TYR A 75 -2.46 3.98 3.37
C TYR A 75 -3.99 3.98 3.19
N LEU A 76 -4.60 5.16 3.06
CA LEU A 76 -6.05 5.30 2.89
C LEU A 76 -6.55 4.73 1.56
N ILE A 77 -5.76 4.83 0.48
CA ILE A 77 -6.10 4.24 -0.82
C ILE A 77 -6.11 2.71 -0.75
N GLU A 78 -5.07 2.11 -0.16
CA GLU A 78 -5.02 0.65 0.02
C GLU A 78 -6.09 0.16 1.00
N LEU A 79 -6.34 0.92 2.09
CA LEU A 79 -7.43 0.66 3.03
C LEU A 79 -8.80 0.69 2.33
N ARG A 80 -9.04 1.67 1.44
CA ARG A 80 -10.28 1.73 0.66
C ARG A 80 -10.42 0.52 -0.25
N ALA A 81 -9.35 0.13 -0.96
CA ALA A 81 -9.36 -1.06 -1.81
C ALA A 81 -9.71 -2.32 -1.00
N LEU A 82 -9.10 -2.49 0.17
CA LEU A 82 -9.40 -3.59 1.08
C LEU A 82 -10.85 -3.57 1.58
N SER A 83 -11.42 -2.39 1.86
CA SER A 83 -12.84 -2.29 2.23
C SER A 83 -13.79 -2.72 1.10
N LYS A 84 -13.41 -2.42 -0.16
CA LYS A 84 -14.24 -2.67 -1.35
C LYS A 84 -14.15 -4.11 -1.83
N ILE A 85 -13.04 -4.80 -1.59
CA ILE A 85 -12.84 -6.19 -2.04
C ILE A 85 -13.51 -7.23 -1.14
N LEU A 86 -14.05 -6.84 0.01
CA LEU A 86 -14.68 -7.75 0.98
C LEU A 86 -15.67 -8.76 0.35
N PRO A 87 -16.62 -8.38 -0.56
CA PRO A 87 -17.56 -9.32 -1.16
C PRO A 87 -16.88 -10.47 -1.93
N PHE A 88 -15.68 -10.23 -2.48
CA PHE A 88 -14.92 -11.27 -3.17
C PHE A 88 -14.44 -12.38 -2.22
N PHE A 89 -14.06 -12.02 -0.99
CA PHE A 89 -13.54 -12.95 0.02
C PHE A 89 -14.64 -13.61 0.86
N GLU A 90 -15.80 -12.97 1.00
CA GLU A 90 -16.98 -13.53 1.69
C GLU A 90 -17.60 -14.72 0.95
N ARG A 91 -17.31 -14.86 -0.35
CA ARG A 91 -17.83 -15.97 -1.16
C ARG A 91 -17.45 -17.33 -0.56
N PRO A 92 -18.41 -18.26 -0.40
CA PRO A 92 -18.15 -19.59 0.10
C PRO A 92 -17.11 -20.34 -0.75
N ASP A 93 -17.16 -20.15 -2.07
CA ASP A 93 -16.29 -20.82 -3.04
C ASP A 93 -14.84 -20.28 -3.03
N PHE A 94 -14.58 -19.15 -2.37
CA PHE A 94 -13.23 -18.62 -2.25
C PHE A 94 -12.44 -19.39 -1.17
N GLN A 95 -11.25 -19.87 -1.52
CA GLN A 95 -10.39 -20.63 -0.61
C GLN A 95 -8.94 -20.12 -0.64
N LEU A 96 -8.28 -20.15 0.52
CA LEU A 96 -6.85 -19.85 0.68
C LEU A 96 -6.04 -21.16 0.67
N PHE A 97 -6.14 -21.95 -0.39
CA PHE A 97 -5.59 -23.31 -0.43
C PHE A 97 -4.08 -23.36 -0.17
N THR A 98 -3.62 -23.99 0.91
CA THR A 98 -2.21 -24.28 1.20
C THR A 98 -1.90 -25.76 1.36
N GLY A 99 -2.94 -26.60 1.46
CA GLY A 99 -2.84 -28.05 1.70
C GLY A 99 -3.18 -28.47 3.12
N ASP A 100 -3.42 -27.52 4.03
CA ASP A 100 -3.92 -27.73 5.39
C ASP A 100 -5.30 -27.06 5.53
N GLU A 101 -6.36 -27.85 5.45
CA GLU A 101 -7.74 -27.35 5.44
C GLU A 101 -8.10 -26.57 6.71
N ASP A 102 -7.64 -27.03 7.88
CA ASP A 102 -7.92 -26.39 9.16
C ASP A 102 -7.25 -25.01 9.25
N GLN A 103 -6.00 -24.91 8.79
CA GLN A 103 -5.29 -23.62 8.74
C GLN A 103 -5.87 -22.69 7.68
N ASP A 104 -6.30 -23.22 6.53
CA ASP A 104 -6.87 -22.43 5.45
C ASP A 104 -8.19 -21.78 5.88
N VAL A 105 -9.05 -22.51 6.59
CA VAL A 105 -10.30 -21.99 7.17
C VAL A 105 -10.01 -20.93 8.24
N LYS A 106 -9.08 -21.20 9.17
CA LYS A 106 -8.68 -20.23 10.20
C LYS A 106 -8.11 -18.95 9.58
N THR A 107 -7.27 -19.07 8.57
CA THR A 107 -6.67 -17.92 7.88
C THR A 107 -7.72 -17.11 7.14
N LYS A 108 -8.70 -17.78 6.49
CA LYS A 108 -9.82 -17.11 5.84
C LYS A 108 -10.65 -16.30 6.85
N ASN A 109 -10.94 -16.88 8.02
CA ASN A 109 -11.69 -16.19 9.07
C ASN A 109 -10.96 -14.95 9.59
N HIS A 110 -9.67 -15.05 9.92
CA HIS A 110 -8.88 -13.88 10.33
C HIS A 110 -8.80 -12.81 9.24
N LEU A 111 -8.68 -13.21 7.97
CA LEU A 111 -8.70 -12.28 6.85
C LEU A 111 -10.05 -11.53 6.78
N LEU A 112 -11.17 -12.24 6.93
CA LEU A 112 -12.49 -11.62 6.94
C LEU A 112 -12.67 -10.66 8.13
N GLU A 113 -12.22 -11.04 9.33
CA GLU A 113 -12.24 -10.17 10.51
C GLU A 113 -11.49 -8.85 10.25
N ILE A 114 -10.29 -8.93 9.67
CA ILE A 114 -9.50 -7.75 9.29
C ILE A 114 -10.26 -6.89 8.26
N LEU A 115 -10.85 -7.50 7.23
CA LEU A 115 -11.58 -6.76 6.20
C LEU A 115 -12.86 -6.11 6.75
N HIS A 116 -13.57 -6.77 7.66
CA HIS A 116 -14.72 -6.19 8.37
C HIS A 116 -14.31 -5.01 9.25
N LEU A 117 -13.20 -5.12 9.97
CA LEU A 117 -12.63 -4.00 10.74
C LEU A 117 -12.28 -2.83 9.83
N ILE A 118 -11.63 -3.08 8.69
CA ILE A 118 -11.32 -2.06 7.68
C ILE A 118 -12.59 -1.40 7.15
N LYS A 119 -13.65 -2.17 6.87
CA LYS A 119 -14.94 -1.64 6.40
C LYS A 119 -15.65 -0.80 7.46
N SER A 120 -15.43 -1.08 8.75
CA SER A 120 -16.01 -0.30 9.86
C SER A 120 -15.36 1.08 10.04
N PHE A 121 -14.17 1.30 9.49
CA PHE A 121 -13.48 2.58 9.60
C PHE A 121 -14.21 3.67 8.81
N PRO A 122 -14.57 4.82 9.42
CA PRO A 122 -15.35 5.87 8.78
C PRO A 122 -14.48 6.67 7.79
N LEU A 123 -14.21 6.08 6.63
CA LEU A 123 -13.48 6.72 5.55
C LEU A 123 -14.44 7.47 4.63
N HIS A 124 -14.47 8.78 4.74
CA HIS A 124 -15.12 9.65 3.76
C HIS A 124 -14.12 9.99 2.67
N PHE A 125 -14.15 9.25 1.57
CA PHE A 125 -13.39 9.55 0.36
C PHE A 125 -14.36 10.11 -0.68
N ASP A 126 -14.03 11.23 -1.32
CA ASP A 126 -14.81 11.76 -2.43
C ASP A 126 -14.47 10.97 -3.70
N GLU A 127 -15.20 9.89 -3.93
CA GLU A 127 -14.95 8.91 -5.00
C GLU A 127 -15.12 9.51 -6.40
N ASN A 128 -15.93 10.57 -6.51
CA ASN A 128 -16.18 11.32 -7.74
C ASN A 128 -14.96 12.10 -8.22
N SER A 129 -13.99 12.38 -7.34
CA SER A 129 -12.84 13.19 -7.73
C SER A 129 -11.71 12.40 -8.42
N LEU A 130 -11.69 11.07 -8.31
CA LEU A 130 -10.54 10.24 -8.75
C LEU A 130 -10.90 8.96 -9.53
N PHE A 131 -12.02 8.30 -9.20
CA PHE A 131 -12.31 6.97 -9.74
C PHE A 131 -13.70 6.86 -10.38
N ALA A 132 -14.64 7.75 -10.05
CA ALA A 132 -16.00 7.79 -10.60
C ALA A 132 -16.21 8.87 -11.69
N GLY A 133 -15.18 9.19 -12.48
CA GLY A 133 -15.30 10.03 -13.69
C GLY A 133 -16.06 9.33 -14.83
N ASN A 134 -16.28 10.05 -15.95
CA ASN A 134 -16.95 9.51 -17.14
C ASN A 134 -16.41 8.11 -17.49
N GLN A 135 -17.27 7.14 -17.81
CA GLN A 135 -16.87 5.73 -18.00
C GLN A 135 -15.69 5.54 -18.96
N LYS A 136 -15.58 6.39 -20.00
CA LYS A 136 -14.44 6.39 -20.94
C LYS A 136 -13.14 6.91 -20.31
N GLU A 137 -13.20 7.95 -19.49
CA GLU A 137 -12.05 8.51 -18.77
C GLU A 137 -11.54 7.52 -17.72
N ALA A 138 -12.43 6.90 -16.94
CA ALA A 138 -12.06 5.90 -15.95
C ALA A 138 -11.38 4.67 -16.58
N VAL A 139 -11.86 4.20 -17.74
CA VAL A 139 -11.24 3.08 -18.48
C VAL A 139 -9.86 3.48 -19.01
N LYS A 140 -9.72 4.67 -19.60
CA LYS A 140 -8.43 5.17 -20.08
C LYS A 140 -7.44 5.30 -18.92
N LEU A 141 -7.89 5.86 -17.80
CA LEU A 141 -7.07 6.05 -16.61
C LEU A 141 -6.61 4.72 -16.01
N LYS A 142 -7.49 3.72 -15.92
CA LYS A 142 -7.15 2.36 -15.49
C LYS A 142 -6.03 1.78 -16.35
N GLU A 143 -6.11 1.93 -17.67
CA GLU A 143 -5.08 1.44 -18.60
C GLU A 143 -3.75 2.20 -18.47
N GLU A 144 -3.79 3.52 -18.29
CA GLU A 144 -2.59 4.33 -18.03
C GLU A 144 -1.90 3.91 -16.73
N PHE A 145 -2.63 3.74 -15.62
CA PHE A 145 -2.08 3.22 -14.38
C PHE A 145 -1.46 1.83 -14.58
N ARG A 146 -2.20 0.90 -15.22
CA ARG A 146 -1.69 -0.45 -15.51
C ARG A 146 -0.37 -0.41 -16.27
N PHE A 147 -0.27 0.45 -17.28
CA PHE A 147 0.96 0.64 -18.06
C PHE A 147 2.10 1.21 -17.21
N HIS A 148 1.83 2.22 -16.38
CA HIS A 148 2.81 2.80 -15.47
C HIS A 148 3.34 1.79 -14.45
N PHE A 149 2.48 0.97 -13.82
CA PHE A 149 2.92 -0.07 -12.89
C PHE A 149 3.73 -1.16 -13.58
N LYS A 150 3.37 -1.55 -14.81
CA LYS A 150 4.19 -2.49 -15.61
C LYS A 150 5.59 -1.92 -15.86
N ASN A 151 5.69 -0.63 -16.16
CA ASN A 151 7.00 0.02 -16.35
C ASN A 151 7.77 0.15 -15.04
N ILE A 152 7.12 0.49 -13.93
CA ILE A 152 7.76 0.48 -12.60
C ILE A 152 8.30 -0.92 -12.28
N SER A 153 7.52 -1.98 -12.53
CA SER A 153 7.98 -3.35 -12.31
C SER A 153 9.22 -3.69 -13.14
N ARG A 154 9.37 -3.15 -14.36
CA ARG A 154 10.58 -3.29 -15.18
C ARG A 154 11.75 -2.49 -14.62
N ILE A 155 11.50 -1.28 -14.11
CA ILE A 155 12.52 -0.48 -13.41
C ILE A 155 13.06 -1.24 -12.20
N MET A 156 12.20 -1.97 -11.48
CA MET A 156 12.64 -2.80 -10.34
C MET A 156 13.64 -3.90 -10.74
N ASP A 157 13.63 -4.38 -12.00
CA ASP A 157 14.61 -5.34 -12.49
C ASP A 157 16.03 -4.76 -12.56
N CYS A 158 16.16 -3.43 -12.60
CA CYS A 158 17.43 -2.72 -12.61
C CYS A 158 17.96 -2.42 -11.19
N VAL A 159 17.23 -2.76 -10.13
CA VAL A 159 17.67 -2.52 -8.74
C VAL A 159 18.62 -3.62 -8.29
N GLU A 160 19.88 -3.30 -7.99
CA GLU A 160 20.93 -4.27 -7.61
C GLU A 160 20.66 -4.95 -6.26
N CYS A 161 20.16 -4.20 -5.27
CA CYS A 161 19.80 -4.74 -3.96
C CYS A 161 18.64 -5.75 -4.09
N LEU A 162 18.91 -7.04 -3.88
CA LEU A 162 17.93 -8.11 -4.05
C LEU A 162 16.71 -7.98 -3.11
N LYS A 163 16.93 -7.63 -1.84
CA LYS A 163 15.84 -7.38 -0.89
C LYS A 163 14.98 -6.19 -1.33
N CYS A 164 15.62 -5.13 -1.82
CA CYS A 164 14.96 -3.93 -2.30
C CYS A 164 14.14 -4.22 -3.58
N ARG A 165 14.69 -5.02 -4.49
CA ARG A 165 13.98 -5.52 -5.68
C ARG A 165 12.76 -6.34 -5.31
N LEU A 166 12.90 -7.27 -4.36
CA LEU A 166 11.80 -8.11 -3.87
C LEU A 166 10.65 -7.26 -3.32
N TRP A 167 10.95 -6.38 -2.35
CA TRP A 167 9.94 -5.52 -1.75
C TRP A 167 9.38 -4.49 -2.73
N GLY A 168 10.22 -3.95 -3.61
CA GLY A 168 9.81 -3.04 -4.67
C GLY A 168 8.79 -3.68 -5.61
N LYS A 169 9.06 -4.91 -6.09
CA LYS A 169 8.09 -5.66 -6.91
C LYS A 169 6.81 -5.99 -6.14
N LEU A 170 6.94 -6.46 -4.90
CA LEU A 170 5.79 -6.82 -4.08
C LEU A 170 4.87 -5.62 -3.83
N GLN A 171 5.44 -4.49 -3.38
CA GLN A 171 4.65 -3.31 -3.02
C GLN A 171 4.04 -2.63 -4.25
N THR A 172 4.77 -2.59 -5.38
CA THR A 172 4.24 -2.04 -6.63
C THR A 172 3.13 -2.91 -7.22
N GLN A 173 3.25 -4.24 -7.12
CA GLN A 173 2.18 -5.15 -7.50
C GLN A 173 0.95 -4.98 -6.59
N GLY A 174 1.14 -4.96 -5.27
CA GLY A 174 0.04 -4.78 -4.32
C GLY A 174 -0.70 -3.46 -4.51
N LEU A 175 0.02 -2.37 -4.73
CA LEU A 175 -0.57 -1.06 -5.06
C LEU A 175 -1.31 -1.09 -6.41
N GLY A 176 -0.76 -1.76 -7.42
CA GLY A 176 -1.45 -1.98 -8.70
C GLY A 176 -2.74 -2.80 -8.53
N THR A 177 -2.73 -3.82 -7.68
CA THR A 177 -3.91 -4.61 -7.31
C THR A 177 -4.94 -3.77 -6.56
N ALA A 178 -4.51 -2.91 -5.63
CA ALA A 178 -5.40 -1.99 -4.92
C ALA A 178 -6.13 -1.06 -5.90
N LEU A 179 -5.42 -0.48 -6.86
CA LEU A 179 -6.04 0.36 -7.90
C LEU A 179 -6.95 -0.46 -8.82
N LYS A 180 -6.55 -1.68 -9.22
CA LYS A 180 -7.41 -2.59 -9.99
C LYS A 180 -8.75 -2.82 -9.29
N ILE A 181 -8.76 -3.00 -7.97
CA ILE A 181 -9.96 -3.15 -7.15
C ILE A 181 -10.81 -1.86 -7.20
N LEU A 182 -10.20 -0.71 -6.95
CA LEU A 182 -10.91 0.58 -6.94
C LEU A 182 -11.55 0.92 -8.30
N PHE A 183 -10.91 0.57 -9.41
CA PHE A 183 -11.48 0.73 -10.76
C PHE A 183 -12.49 -0.37 -11.16
N SER A 184 -12.72 -1.36 -10.29
CA SER A 184 -13.60 -2.50 -10.57
C SER A 184 -14.79 -2.55 -9.59
N GLU A 185 -15.08 -1.47 -8.88
CA GLU A 185 -16.16 -1.39 -7.89
C GLU A 185 -17.50 -1.94 -8.39
N LYS A 186 -17.99 -1.45 -9.54
CA LYS A 186 -19.24 -1.93 -10.15
C LYS A 186 -19.21 -3.43 -10.49
N LEU A 187 -18.05 -3.97 -10.83
CA LEU A 187 -17.89 -5.40 -11.12
C LEU A 187 -17.87 -6.21 -9.82
N ILE A 188 -17.33 -5.65 -8.73
CA ILE A 188 -17.23 -6.30 -7.43
C ILE A 188 -18.59 -6.36 -6.73
N GLU A 189 -19.38 -5.28 -6.79
CA GLU A 189 -20.74 -5.23 -6.23
C GLU A 189 -21.70 -6.22 -6.90
N ASN A 190 -21.45 -6.55 -8.18
CA ASN A 190 -22.26 -7.49 -8.95
C ASN A 190 -21.67 -8.91 -8.99
N ILE A 191 -20.68 -9.24 -8.14
CA ILE A 191 -20.13 -10.60 -8.11
C ILE A 191 -21.21 -11.58 -7.62
N PRO A 192 -21.44 -12.69 -8.34
CA PRO A 192 -22.37 -13.70 -7.89
C PRO A 192 -21.91 -14.35 -6.57
N GLU A 193 -22.84 -14.49 -5.62
CA GLU A 193 -22.60 -15.08 -4.30
C GLU A 193 -22.08 -16.53 -4.39
N LYS A 194 -22.51 -17.27 -5.43
CA LYS A 194 -22.14 -18.67 -5.70
C LYS A 194 -21.73 -18.83 -7.15
N GLY A 195 -20.79 -19.75 -7.41
CA GLY A 195 -20.26 -20.01 -8.74
C GLY A 195 -19.05 -19.12 -9.08
N PRO A 196 -18.38 -19.38 -10.21
CA PRO A 196 -17.15 -18.69 -10.59
C PRO A 196 -17.37 -17.20 -10.84
N SER A 197 -16.47 -16.35 -10.32
CA SER A 197 -16.44 -14.93 -10.67
C SER A 197 -15.61 -14.76 -11.94
N HIS A 198 -16.29 -14.75 -13.08
CA HIS A 198 -15.65 -14.58 -14.39
C HIS A 198 -15.28 -13.12 -14.69
N GLU A 199 -16.05 -12.17 -14.15
CA GLU A 199 -15.85 -10.74 -14.43
C GLU A 199 -14.72 -10.10 -13.62
N PHE A 200 -14.45 -10.63 -12.41
CA PHE A 200 -13.41 -10.13 -11.54
C PHE A 200 -12.67 -11.26 -10.83
N HIS A 201 -11.35 -11.33 -11.04
CA HIS A 201 -10.51 -12.33 -10.42
C HIS A 201 -9.20 -11.72 -9.90
N LEU A 202 -8.76 -12.21 -8.75
CA LEU A 202 -7.43 -11.98 -8.19
C LEU A 202 -6.67 -13.29 -8.12
N THR A 203 -5.49 -13.31 -8.71
CA THR A 203 -4.55 -14.42 -8.61
C THR A 203 -3.96 -14.51 -7.20
N ARG A 204 -3.40 -15.67 -6.83
CA ARG A 204 -2.66 -15.84 -5.56
C ARG A 204 -1.59 -14.77 -5.37
N GLN A 205 -0.87 -14.42 -6.43
CA GLN A 205 0.21 -13.43 -6.38
C GLN A 205 -0.34 -12.02 -6.08
N GLU A 206 -1.46 -11.64 -6.70
CA GLU A 206 -2.15 -10.37 -6.42
C GLU A 206 -2.67 -10.31 -4.99
N ILE A 207 -3.26 -11.39 -4.48
CA ILE A 207 -3.74 -11.47 -3.10
C ILE A 207 -2.58 -11.31 -2.11
N VAL A 208 -1.53 -12.10 -2.27
CA VAL A 208 -0.35 -12.04 -1.38
C VAL A 208 0.28 -10.65 -1.41
N SER A 209 0.47 -10.07 -2.60
CA SER A 209 1.07 -8.74 -2.73
C SER A 209 0.19 -7.63 -2.17
N LEU A 210 -1.13 -7.69 -2.34
CA LEU A 210 -2.08 -6.71 -1.79
C LEU A 210 -1.97 -6.59 -0.27
N PHE A 211 -2.12 -7.71 0.45
CA PHE A 211 -2.07 -7.70 1.92
C PHE A 211 -0.67 -7.40 2.45
N ASN A 212 0.38 -7.91 1.80
CA ASN A 212 1.75 -7.60 2.22
C ASN A 212 2.12 -6.14 1.96
N ALA A 213 1.68 -5.53 0.84
CA ALA A 213 1.89 -4.11 0.56
C ALA A 213 1.24 -3.25 1.64
N PHE A 214 -0.05 -3.50 1.93
CA PHE A 214 -0.76 -2.81 3.00
C PHE A 214 -0.12 -3.03 4.36
N GLY A 215 0.31 -4.25 4.68
CA GLY A 215 1.03 -4.57 5.91
C GLY A 215 2.32 -3.75 6.08
N ARG A 216 3.07 -3.50 4.99
CA ARG A 216 4.23 -2.61 5.02
C ARG A 216 3.83 -1.16 5.28
N ILE A 217 2.83 -0.62 4.58
CA ILE A 217 2.39 0.76 4.82
C ILE A 217 1.85 0.90 6.26
N SER A 218 1.07 -0.06 6.75
CA SER A 218 0.58 -0.12 8.13
C SER A 218 1.73 -0.17 9.15
N THR A 219 2.78 -0.95 8.88
CA THR A 219 3.99 -0.97 9.70
C THR A 219 4.64 0.40 9.72
N SER A 220 4.79 1.07 8.57
CA SER A 220 5.35 2.43 8.53
C SER A 220 4.54 3.43 9.35
N VAL A 221 3.20 3.35 9.31
CA VAL A 221 2.34 4.20 10.15
C VAL A 221 2.59 3.93 11.64
N LYS A 222 2.73 2.66 12.05
CA LYS A 222 3.09 2.31 13.43
C LYS A 222 4.48 2.82 13.81
N GLU A 223 5.47 2.73 12.93
CA GLU A 223 6.82 3.22 13.21
C GLU A 223 6.88 4.75 13.38
N LEU A 224 5.97 5.50 12.74
CA LEU A 224 5.87 6.95 13.01
C LEU A 224 5.48 7.24 14.46
N GLU A 225 4.63 6.42 15.07
CA GLU A 225 4.30 6.53 16.49
C GLU A 225 5.52 6.23 17.36
N ASN A 226 6.26 5.16 17.05
CA ASN A 226 7.49 4.81 17.77
C ASN A 226 8.54 5.93 17.67
N PHE A 227 8.78 6.48 16.47
CA PHE A 227 9.68 7.62 16.30
C PHE A 227 9.20 8.86 17.05
N LYS A 228 7.88 9.13 17.06
CA LYS A 228 7.32 10.24 17.82
C LYS A 228 7.57 10.08 19.32
N GLU A 229 7.50 8.85 19.86
CA GLU A 229 7.82 8.56 21.26
C GLU A 229 9.31 8.72 21.55
N LEU A 230 10.19 8.18 20.69
CA LEU A 230 11.65 8.31 20.83
C LEU A 230 12.13 9.76 20.73
N LEU A 231 11.40 10.62 20.02
CA LEU A 231 11.69 12.03 19.87
C LEU A 231 11.09 12.91 20.98
N ARG A 232 10.26 12.36 21.88
CA ARG A 232 9.78 13.15 23.03
C ARG A 232 10.99 13.48 23.92
N PRO A 233 11.16 14.74 24.34
CA PRO A 233 12.17 15.06 25.33
C PRO A 233 11.87 14.26 26.60
N LEU A 234 12.90 13.63 27.16
CA LEU A 234 12.84 13.06 28.51
C LEU A 234 12.59 14.24 29.47
N LEU A 235 11.41 14.26 30.09
CA LEU A 235 11.10 15.18 31.20
C LEU A 235 11.93 14.80 32.43
#